data_AF-A0A8X6T4A8-F1
#
_entry.id   AF-A0A8X6T4A8-F1
#
_cell.length_a   1.000
_cell.length_b   1.000
_cell.length_c   1.000
_cell.angle_alpha   90.00
_cell.angle_beta   90.00
_cell.angle_gamma   90.00
#
_symmetry.space_group_name_H-M   'P 1'
#
loop_
_entity.id
_entity.type
_entity.pdbx_description
1 polymer ?
#
loop_
_entity_poly.entity_id
_entity_poly.type
_entity_poly.pdbx_seq_one_letter_code
_entity_poly.pdbx_strand_id
1 'polypeptide(L)'
;MMVYWIYTTLFTYTGSGPLWPTYGTNPVCRKYWWWDFFYINNFLSVWYQCLIHNWYLSVNMQLYIMSPLFMVALLRRRRLGYILMALCICGSSFYNFAITVMYDLVDNELSFPYYVNNIELYLE
;
A
#
# COMPACT_ATOMS: atom_id res chain seq x y z
N MET A 1 -13.10 -6.41 2.61
CA MET A 1 -14.06 -6.40 1.49
C MET A 1 -15.32 -5.57 1.75
N MET A 2 -15.98 -5.66 2.92
CA MET A 2 -17.11 -4.73 3.23
C MET A 2 -16.74 -3.26 3.09
N VAL A 3 -15.57 -2.86 3.59
CA VAL A 3 -15.07 -1.47 3.51
C VAL A 3 -14.90 -1.01 2.05
N TYR A 4 -14.45 -1.90 1.16
CA TYR A 4 -14.28 -1.59 -0.26
C TYR A 4 -15.61 -1.23 -0.92
N TRP A 5 -16.62 -2.07 -0.73
CA TRP A 5 -17.95 -1.85 -1.31
C TRP A 5 -18.59 -0.58 -0.77
N ILE A 6 -18.56 -0.38 0.56
CA ILE A 6 -19.06 0.85 1.20
C ILE A 6 -18.39 2.09 0.61
N TYR A 7 -17.07 2.06 0.42
CA TYR A 7 -16.36 3.18 -0.17
C TYR A 7 -16.76 3.45 -1.62
N THR A 8 -16.87 2.40 -2.44
CA THR A 8 -17.19 2.56 -3.87
C THR A 8 -18.65 2.96 -4.14
N THR A 9 -19.59 2.70 -3.23
CA THR A 9 -21.02 2.93 -3.45
C THR A 9 -21.63 4.01 -2.57
N LEU A 10 -21.18 4.16 -1.32
CA LEU A 10 -21.81 5.05 -0.34
C LEU A 10 -21.04 6.35 -0.12
N PHE A 11 -19.71 6.37 -0.32
CA PHE A 11 -18.87 7.53 -0.03
C PHE A 11 -19.27 8.80 -0.80
N THR A 12 -19.82 8.63 -1.99
CA THR A 12 -20.30 9.71 -2.86
C THR A 12 -21.53 10.40 -2.30
N TYR A 13 -22.28 9.73 -1.42
CA TYR A 13 -23.49 10.25 -0.77
C TYR A 13 -23.24 10.76 0.66
N THR A 14 -22.04 10.58 1.21
CA THR A 14 -21.74 10.96 2.61
C THR A 14 -21.32 12.41 2.79
N GLY A 15 -21.14 13.18 1.71
CA GLY A 15 -20.65 14.55 1.81
C GLY A 15 -20.79 15.35 0.51
N SER A 16 -20.38 16.61 0.57
CA SER A 16 -20.30 17.51 -0.57
C SER A 16 -19.11 18.47 -0.37
N GLY A 17 -18.44 18.85 -1.45
CA GLY A 17 -17.27 19.73 -1.41
C GLY A 17 -16.53 19.77 -2.75
N PRO A 18 -15.63 20.75 -2.95
CA PRO A 18 -14.91 20.93 -4.22
C PRO A 18 -13.95 19.77 -4.53
N LEU A 19 -13.45 19.08 -3.50
CA LEU A 19 -12.63 17.87 -3.63
C LEU A 19 -13.46 16.58 -3.56
N TRP A 20 -14.78 16.69 -3.40
CA TRP A 20 -15.66 15.52 -3.25
C TRP A 20 -15.90 14.88 -4.61
N PRO A 21 -15.84 13.54 -4.71
CA PRO A 21 -16.02 12.86 -5.99
C PRO A 21 -17.42 13.09 -6.56
N THR A 22 -17.48 13.52 -7.82
CA THR A 22 -18.73 13.70 -8.60
C THR A 22 -19.19 12.42 -9.30
N TYR A 23 -18.32 11.41 -9.37
CA TYR A 23 -18.64 10.09 -9.92
C TYR A 23 -19.41 9.24 -8.90
N GLY A 24 -20.43 8.51 -9.34
CA GLY A 24 -21.17 7.58 -8.46
C GLY A 24 -20.36 6.35 -8.03
N THR A 25 -19.43 5.89 -8.87
CA THR A 25 -18.46 4.83 -8.56
C THR A 25 -17.15 5.16 -9.24
N ASN A 26 -16.04 5.14 -8.51
CA ASN A 26 -14.73 5.47 -9.06
C ASN A 26 -14.36 4.47 -10.20
N PRO A 27 -14.01 4.94 -11.41
CA PRO A 27 -13.72 4.08 -12.55
C PRO A 27 -12.51 3.17 -12.35
N VAL A 28 -11.51 3.63 -11.58
CA VAL A 28 -10.33 2.82 -11.21
C VAL A 28 -10.77 1.65 -10.33
N CYS A 29 -11.62 1.92 -9.34
CA CYS A 29 -12.19 0.88 -8.48
C CYS A 29 -13.00 -0.14 -9.28
N ARG A 30 -13.85 0.31 -10.20
CA ARG A 30 -14.64 -0.59 -11.06
C ARG A 30 -13.77 -1.50 -11.95
N LYS A 31 -12.59 -1.05 -12.36
CA LYS A 31 -11.68 -1.84 -13.21
C LYS A 31 -10.78 -2.78 -12.40
N TYR A 32 -10.32 -2.35 -11.22
CA TYR A 32 -9.28 -3.04 -10.44
C TYR A 32 -9.77 -3.67 -9.13
N TRP A 33 -11.08 -3.68 -8.83
CA TRP A 33 -11.64 -4.26 -7.58
C TRP A 33 -11.17 -5.68 -7.26
N TRP A 34 -10.94 -6.50 -8.28
CA TRP A 34 -10.52 -7.88 -8.09
C TRP A 34 -9.09 -7.99 -7.54
N TRP A 35 -8.23 -7.00 -7.78
CA TRP A 35 -6.87 -6.97 -7.22
C TRP A 35 -6.89 -6.79 -5.71
N ASP A 36 -7.79 -5.94 -5.21
CA ASP A 36 -8.03 -5.76 -3.79
C ASP A 36 -8.65 -7.02 -3.17
N PHE A 37 -9.54 -7.71 -3.90
CA PHE A 37 -10.15 -8.97 -3.45
C PHE A 37 -9.12 -10.09 -3.26
N PHE A 38 -8.18 -10.23 -4.18
CA PHE A 38 -7.10 -11.22 -4.09
C PHE A 38 -5.90 -10.76 -3.25
N TYR A 39 -5.97 -9.57 -2.63
CA TYR A 39 -4.87 -9.00 -1.83
C TYR A 39 -3.54 -8.88 -2.61
N ILE A 40 -3.61 -8.51 -3.89
CA ILE A 40 -2.45 -8.31 -4.78
C ILE A 40 -2.31 -6.87 -5.28
N ASN A 41 -3.17 -5.96 -4.80
CA ASN A 41 -3.12 -4.54 -5.20
C ASN A 41 -1.81 -3.83 -4.82
N ASN A 42 -0.98 -4.40 -3.94
CA ASN A 42 0.34 -3.85 -3.60
C ASN A 42 1.32 -3.83 -4.79
N PHE A 43 1.13 -4.68 -5.80
CA PHE A 43 1.95 -4.69 -7.02
C PHE A 43 1.50 -3.68 -8.07
N LEU A 44 0.34 -3.04 -7.88
CA LEU A 44 -0.13 -1.98 -8.76
C LEU A 44 0.52 -0.66 -8.37
N SER A 45 0.78 0.18 -9.38
CA SER A 45 1.14 1.58 -9.15
C SER A 45 0.03 2.29 -8.37
N VAL A 46 0.42 3.29 -7.56
CA VAL A 46 -0.50 4.09 -6.72
C VAL A 46 -1.67 4.67 -7.52
N TRP A 47 -1.44 5.03 -8.78
CA TRP A 47 -2.47 5.57 -9.69
C TRP A 47 -3.59 4.57 -10.06
N TYR A 48 -3.32 3.26 -9.95
CA TYR A 48 -4.29 2.20 -10.23
C TYR A 48 -4.90 1.60 -8.95
N GLN A 49 -4.55 2.13 -7.79
CA GLN A 49 -5.11 1.70 -6.52
C GLN A 49 -6.36 2.51 -6.20
N CYS A 50 -7.48 1.80 -6.00
CA CYS A 50 -8.75 2.41 -5.61
C CYS A 50 -8.69 3.08 -4.24
N LEU A 51 -8.15 2.33 -3.27
CA LEU A 51 -7.98 2.74 -1.88
C LEU A 51 -6.50 2.56 -1.56
N ILE A 52 -5.74 3.66 -1.57
CA ILE A 52 -4.28 3.62 -1.39
C ILE A 52 -3.95 2.84 -0.12
N HIS A 53 -4.52 3.20 1.02
CA HIS A 53 -4.31 2.53 2.31
C HIS A 53 -4.59 1.01 2.32
N ASN A 54 -5.35 0.47 1.35
CA ASN A 54 -5.58 -0.97 1.25
C ASN A 54 -4.31 -1.76 0.84
N TRP A 55 -3.29 -1.11 0.27
CA TRP A 55 -2.00 -1.76 -0.03
C TRP A 55 -1.40 -2.42 1.21
N TYR A 56 -1.55 -1.79 2.39
CA TYR A 56 -1.03 -2.31 3.65
C TYR A 56 -1.76 -3.59 4.07
N LEU A 57 -3.10 -3.62 3.94
CA LEU A 57 -3.89 -4.80 4.29
C LEU A 57 -3.49 -6.02 3.45
N SER A 58 -3.21 -5.80 2.16
CA SER A 58 -2.74 -6.84 1.25
C SER A 58 -1.37 -7.41 1.62
N VAL A 59 -0.42 -6.55 1.97
CA VAL A 59 0.89 -6.99 2.46
C VAL A 59 0.76 -7.82 3.73
N ASN A 60 -0.11 -7.41 4.67
CA ASN A 60 -0.35 -8.17 5.90
C ASN A 60 -0.87 -9.58 5.62
N MET A 61 -1.78 -9.73 4.66
CA MET A 61 -2.33 -11.04 4.34
C MET A 61 -1.29 -11.97 3.72
N GLN A 62 -0.42 -11.44 2.85
CA GLN A 62 0.70 -12.18 2.28
C GLN A 62 1.71 -12.60 3.36
N LEU A 63 2.08 -11.70 4.27
CA LEU A 63 2.98 -12.01 5.38
C LEU A 63 2.38 -13.02 6.35
N TYR A 64 1.06 -12.96 6.59
CA TYR A 64 0.36 -13.94 7.41
C TYR A 64 0.44 -15.34 6.79
N ILE A 65 0.25 -15.46 5.47
CA ILE A 65 0.41 -16.73 4.74
C ILE A 65 1.85 -17.23 4.79
N MET A 66 2.85 -16.34 4.79
CA MET A 66 4.26 -16.69 4.91
C MET A 66 4.68 -17.04 6.35
N SER A 67 3.97 -16.54 7.37
CA SER A 67 4.31 -16.74 8.79
C SER A 67 4.55 -18.20 9.23
N PRO A 68 3.76 -19.22 8.82
CA PRO A 68 4.03 -20.61 9.21
C PRO A 68 5.39 -21.12 8.74
N LEU A 69 5.96 -20.59 7.65
CA LEU A 69 7.30 -20.97 7.20
C LEU A 69 8.36 -20.64 8.27
N PHE A 70 8.31 -19.42 8.81
CA PHE A 70 9.20 -18.98 9.87
C PHE A 70 8.94 -19.75 11.17
N MET A 71 7.67 -19.99 11.48
CA MET A 71 7.26 -20.68 12.69
C MET A 71 7.75 -22.14 12.67
N VAL A 72 7.50 -22.87 11.59
CA VAL A 72 7.96 -24.27 11.40
C VAL A 72 9.49 -24.36 11.42
N ALA A 73 10.20 -23.43 10.78
CA ALA A 73 11.66 -23.38 10.82
C ALA A 73 12.19 -23.24 12.26
N LEU A 74 11.56 -22.37 13.06
CA LEU A 74 11.92 -22.15 14.46
C LEU A 74 11.62 -23.37 15.34
N LEU A 75 10.48 -24.03 15.13
CA LEU A 75 10.06 -25.25 15.82
C LEU A 75 10.98 -26.43 15.50
N ARG A 76 11.36 -26.62 14.23
CA ARG A 76 12.18 -27.76 13.80
C ARG A 76 13.66 -27.58 14.14
N ARG A 77 14.21 -26.39 13.91
CA ARG A 77 15.63 -26.06 14.06
C ARG A 77 15.78 -24.61 14.51
N ARG A 78 15.79 -24.36 15.83
CA ARG A 78 15.89 -23.00 16.40
C ARG A 78 16.97 -22.12 15.75
N ARG A 79 18.19 -22.66 15.53
CA ARG A 79 19.29 -21.94 14.86
C ARG A 79 18.93 -21.50 13.45
N LEU A 80 18.28 -22.35 12.66
CA LEU A 80 17.84 -22.03 11.30
C LEU A 80 16.77 -20.93 11.35
N GLY A 81 15.81 -21.02 12.26
CA GLY A 81 14.79 -19.99 12.45
C GLY A 81 15.40 -18.62 12.76
N TYR A 82 16.34 -18.53 13.69
CA TYR A 82 17.02 -17.26 14.01
C TYR A 82 17.80 -16.69 12.83
N ILE A 83 18.54 -17.54 12.10
CA ILE A 83 19.29 -17.10 10.90
C ILE A 83 18.32 -16.55 9.85
N LEU A 84 17.22 -17.25 9.59
CA LEU A 84 16.23 -16.87 8.57
C LEU A 84 15.53 -15.54 8.94
N MET A 85 15.16 -15.36 10.22
CA MET A 85 14.63 -14.08 10.71
C MET A 85 15.64 -12.94 10.60
N ALA A 86 16.89 -13.15 11.01
CA ALA A 86 17.93 -12.13 10.93
C ALA A 86 18.19 -11.72 9.47
N LEU A 87 18.28 -12.70 8.56
CA LEU A 87 18.44 -12.42 7.12
C LEU A 87 17.27 -11.62 6.56
N CYS A 88 16.03 -11.94 6.90
CA CYS A 88 14.87 -11.18 6.44
C CYS A 88 14.87 -9.74 6.96
N ILE A 89 15.22 -9.51 8.23
CA ILE A 89 15.26 -8.17 8.83
C ILE A 89 16.40 -7.33 8.24
N CYS A 90 17.60 -7.90 8.14
CA CYS A 90 18.74 -7.20 7.55
C CYS A 90 18.50 -6.93 6.05
N GLY A 91 17.95 -7.91 5.33
CA GLY A 91 17.63 -7.80 3.92
C GLY A 91 16.58 -6.73 3.64
N SER A 92 15.49 -6.68 4.41
CA SER A 92 14.44 -5.66 4.23
C SER A 92 14.95 -4.26 4.58
N SER A 93 15.73 -4.12 5.65
CA SER A 93 16.35 -2.85 6.04
C SER A 93 17.31 -2.34 4.95
N PHE A 94 18.17 -3.22 4.45
CA PHE A 94 19.12 -2.88 3.38
C PHE A 94 18.42 -2.52 2.08
N TYR A 95 17.37 -3.26 1.70
CA TYR A 95 16.59 -2.98 0.50
C TYR A 95 15.93 -1.59 0.55
N ASN A 96 15.29 -1.25 1.67
CA ASN A 96 14.71 0.09 1.85
C ASN A 96 15.78 1.17 1.77
N PHE A 97 16.91 0.99 2.47
CA PHE A 97 18.03 1.94 2.41
C PHE A 97 18.56 2.13 0.98
N ALA A 98 18.75 1.04 0.24
CA ALA A 98 19.23 1.09 -1.14
C ALA A 98 18.27 1.84 -2.06
N ILE A 99 16.96 1.61 -1.94
CA ILE A 99 15.94 2.34 -2.71
C ILE A 99 15.96 3.82 -2.35
N THR A 100 16.00 4.17 -1.07
CA THR A 100 16.03 5.57 -0.65
C THR A 100 17.22 6.32 -1.24
N VAL A 101 18.39 5.69 -1.29
CA VAL A 101 19.61 6.28 -1.87
C VAL A 101 19.55 6.34 -3.40
N MET A 102 18.99 5.32 -4.08
CA MET A 102 18.93 5.30 -5.55
C MET A 102 17.96 6.31 -6.13
N TYR A 103 16.85 6.58 -5.43
CA TYR A 103 15.78 7.45 -5.90
C TYR A 103 15.75 8.82 -5.20
N ASP A 104 16.75 9.13 -4.37
CA ASP A 104 16.83 10.37 -3.57
C ASP A 104 15.51 10.68 -2.82
N LEU A 105 14.89 9.64 -2.26
CA LEU A 105 13.58 9.70 -1.57
C LEU A 105 13.69 10.30 -0.15
N VAL A 106 14.68 11.14 0.12
CA VAL A 106 14.76 11.87 1.38
C VAL A 106 13.67 12.94 1.33
N ASP A 107 12.50 12.59 1.84
CA ASP A 107 11.39 13.51 2.03
C ASP A 107 11.83 14.59 3.04
N ASN A 108 12.41 15.66 2.53
CA ASN A 108 12.62 16.87 3.31
C ASN A 108 11.23 17.43 3.66
N GLU A 109 10.97 17.81 4.91
CA GLU A 109 9.70 18.44 5.33
C GLU A 109 9.31 19.67 4.47
N LEU A 110 10.24 20.20 3.66
CA LEU A 110 10.03 21.24 2.65
C LEU A 110 9.23 20.82 1.41
N SER A 111 9.02 19.53 1.13
CA SER A 111 8.34 19.10 -0.11
C SER A 111 6.81 19.24 -0.04
N PHE A 112 6.19 19.03 1.12
CA PHE A 112 4.74 19.17 1.30
C PHE A 112 4.20 20.57 0.92
N PRO A 113 4.79 21.70 1.36
CA PRO A 113 4.33 23.02 0.93
C PRO A 113 4.61 23.30 -0.56
N TYR A 114 5.63 22.69 -1.17
CA TYR A 114 5.91 22.83 -2.61
C TYR A 114 4.81 22.20 -3.46
N TYR A 115 4.34 20.99 -3.11
CA TYR A 115 3.24 20.35 -3.81
C TYR A 115 1.94 21.14 -3.64
N VAL A 116 1.62 21.61 -2.43
CA VAL A 116 0.41 22.39 -2.16
C VAL A 116 0.39 23.70 -2.97
N ASN A 117 1.53 24.38 -3.07
CA ASN A 117 1.63 25.63 -3.84
C ASN A 117 1.56 25.43 -5.36
N ASN A 118 1.80 24.22 -5.86
CA ASN A 118 1.74 23.89 -7.29
C ASN A 118 0.58 22.96 -7.65
N ILE A 119 -0.40 22.79 -6.76
CA ILE A 119 -1.58 21.94 -6.99
C ILE A 119 -2.35 22.36 -8.25
N GLU A 120 -2.44 23.66 -8.53
CA GLU A 120 -3.12 24.19 -9.73
C GLU A 120 -2.46 23.70 -11.03
N LEU A 121 -1.15 23.44 -11.01
CA LEU A 121 -0.37 22.99 -12.16
C LEU A 121 -0.57 21.49 -12.47
N TYR A 122 -1.11 20.73 -11.52
CA TYR A 122 -1.45 19.30 -11.66
C TYR A 122 -2.94 19.05 -11.90
N LEU A 123 -3.76 20.10 -11.83
CA LEU A 123 -5.20 20.05 -12.05
C LEU A 123 -5.63 20.47 -13.47
N GLU A 124 -4.68 20.85 -14.33
CA GLU A 124 -4.84 20.96 -15.79
C GLU A 124 -4.53 19.63 -16.50
#